data_AF-A0A7Y1Y4L8-F1
#
_entry.id   AF-A0A7Y1Y4L8-F1
#
_cell.length_a   1.000
_cell.length_b   1.000
_cell.length_c   1.000
_cell.angle_alpha   90.00
_cell.angle_beta   90.00
_cell.angle_gamma   90.00
#
_symmetry.space_group_name_H-M   'P 1'
#
loop_
_entity.id
_entity.type
_entity.pdbx_description
1 polymer ?
#
loop_
_entity_poly.entity_id
_entity_poly.type
_entity_poly.pdbx_seq_one_letter_code
_entity_poly.pdbx_strand_id
1 'polypeptide(L)'
;MGRREQQLLAINDRLAGISEDERLLAEELSFHRSLADDAARDAAVYDDPIERENAAMTAGDVRRAERRLGKLADKRQKLETKRARLLEKLV
;
A
#
# COMPACT_ATOMS: atom_id res chain seq x y z
N MET A 1 -18.65 25.08 14.14
CA MET A 1 -17.49 24.74 13.27
C MET A 1 -17.61 25.47 11.94
N GLY A 2 -16.57 26.17 11.52
CA GLY A 2 -16.46 26.77 10.20
C GLY A 2 -16.17 25.76 9.09
N ARG A 3 -16.39 26.16 7.84
CA ARG A 3 -16.17 25.30 6.65
C ARG A 3 -14.75 24.72 6.57
N ARG A 4 -13.74 25.47 7.04
CA ARG A 4 -12.33 25.04 7.02
C ARG A 4 -12.04 23.96 8.07
N GLU A 5 -12.63 24.05 9.26
CA GLU A 5 -12.51 23.06 10.33
C GLU A 5 -13.15 21.73 9.92
N GLN A 6 -14.34 21.78 9.31
CA GLN A 6 -15.00 20.59 8.74
C GLN A 6 -14.15 19.91 7.66
N GLN A 7 -13.52 20.71 6.79
CA GLN A 7 -12.61 20.19 5.77
C GLN A 7 -11.37 19.53 6.37
N LEU A 8 -10.80 20.10 7.43
CA LEU A 8 -9.67 19.51 8.14
C LEU A 8 -10.04 18.19 8.80
N LEU A 9 -11.20 18.13 9.47
CA LEU A 9 -11.69 16.89 10.06
C LEU A 9 -11.83 15.78 9.00
N ALA A 10 -12.49 16.08 7.88
CA ALA A 10 -12.65 15.14 6.79
C ALA A 10 -11.31 14.70 6.15
N ILE A 11 -10.28 15.56 6.14
CA ILE A 11 -8.95 15.17 5.67
C ILE A 11 -8.27 14.24 6.70
N ASN A 12 -8.39 14.53 8.00
CA ASN A 12 -7.85 13.67 9.05
C ASN A 12 -8.47 12.28 9.00
N ASP A 13 -9.80 12.18 8.85
CA ASP A 13 -10.50 10.89 8.75
C ASP A 13 -10.01 10.08 7.55
N ARG A 14 -9.81 10.74 6.40
CA ARG A 14 -9.25 10.10 5.20
C ARG A 14 -7.80 9.67 5.37
N LEU A 15 -6.98 10.45 6.09
CA LEU A 15 -5.60 10.08 6.40
C LEU A 15 -5.54 8.87 7.34
N ALA A 16 -6.43 8.81 8.33
CA ALA A 16 -6.56 7.64 9.20
C ALA A 16 -6.95 6.39 8.40
N GLY A 17 -7.95 6.50 7.51
CA GLY A 17 -8.33 5.40 6.62
C GLY A 17 -7.20 4.92 5.72
N ILE A 18 -6.44 5.85 5.10
CA ILE A 18 -5.27 5.47 4.29
C ILE A 18 -4.19 4.78 5.13
N SER A 19 -3.94 5.26 6.35
CA SER A 19 -2.91 4.68 7.22
C SER A 19 -3.27 3.24 7.59
N GLU A 20 -4.55 2.96 7.82
CA GLU A 20 -5.03 1.61 8.08
C GLU A 20 -4.96 0.73 6.83
N ASP A 21 -5.35 1.25 5.66
CA ASP A 21 -5.20 0.53 4.39
C ASP A 21 -3.73 0.19 4.09
N GLU A 22 -2.80 1.12 4.36
CA GLU A 22 -1.35 0.91 4.23
C GLU A 22 -0.86 -0.19 5.18
N ARG A 23 -1.33 -0.18 6.44
CA ARG A 23 -0.98 -1.20 7.45
C ARG A 23 -1.43 -2.59 7.00
N LEU A 24 -2.71 -2.74 6.65
CA LEU A 24 -3.29 -4.01 6.23
C LEU A 24 -2.61 -4.56 4.96
N LEU A 25 -2.34 -3.69 3.99
CA LEU A 25 -1.68 -4.08 2.75
C LEU A 25 -0.20 -4.42 2.97
N ALA A 26 0.49 -3.77 3.90
CA ALA A 26 1.86 -4.11 4.26
C ALA A 26 1.94 -5.49 4.93
N GLU A 27 0.97 -5.82 5.79
CA GLU A 27 0.84 -7.17 6.38
C GLU A 27 0.58 -8.22 5.30
N GLU A 28 -0.35 -7.96 4.39
CA GLU A 28 -0.63 -8.82 3.24
C GLU A 28 0.61 -9.01 2.34
N LEU A 29 1.34 -7.92 2.06
CA LEU A 29 2.57 -7.96 1.26
C LEU A 29 3.64 -8.85 1.91
N SER A 30 3.76 -8.83 3.24
CA SER A 30 4.69 -9.71 3.94
C SER A 30 4.37 -11.18 3.64
N PHE A 31 3.09 -11.54 3.62
CA PHE A 31 2.67 -12.90 3.30
C PHE A 31 2.95 -13.26 1.83
N HIS A 32 2.62 -12.37 0.88
CA HIS A 32 2.94 -12.58 -0.54
C HIS A 32 4.43 -12.74 -0.81
N ARG A 33 5.29 -12.01 -0.09
CA ARG A 33 6.74 -12.17 -0.20
C ARG A 33 7.20 -13.54 0.26
N SER A 34 6.68 -14.03 1.39
CA SER A 34 6.97 -15.39 1.85
C SER A 34 6.61 -16.45 0.80
N LEU A 35 5.40 -16.34 0.22
CA LEU A 35 4.95 -17.25 -0.84
C LEU A 35 5.82 -17.16 -2.10
N ALA A 36 6.22 -15.96 -2.50
CA ALA A 36 7.11 -15.77 -3.65
C ALA A 36 8.49 -16.38 -3.40
N ASP A 37 9.04 -16.26 -2.18
CA ASP A 37 10.32 -16.85 -1.80
C ASP A 37 10.26 -18.39 -1.74
N ASP A 38 9.13 -18.95 -1.30
CA ASP A 38 8.90 -20.41 -1.34
C ASP A 38 8.80 -20.89 -2.80
N ALA A 39 7.93 -20.28 -3.61
CA ALA A 39 7.74 -20.66 -5.00
C ALA A 39 9.03 -20.50 -5.84
N ALA A 40 9.83 -19.47 -5.58
CA ALA A 40 11.13 -19.29 -6.23
C ALA A 40 12.13 -20.41 -5.87
N ARG A 41 12.09 -20.93 -4.62
CA ARG A 41 12.91 -22.07 -4.21
C ARG A 41 12.44 -23.35 -4.89
N ASP A 42 11.14 -23.60 -4.93
CA ASP A 42 10.59 -24.79 -5.58
C ASP A 42 10.92 -24.81 -7.08
N ALA A 43 10.74 -23.69 -7.78
CA ALA A 43 11.12 -23.55 -9.19
C ALA A 43 12.62 -23.72 -9.47
N ALA A 44 13.49 -23.49 -8.47
CA ALA A 44 14.93 -23.70 -8.58
C ALA A 44 15.34 -25.15 -8.30
N VAL A 45 14.55 -25.88 -7.52
CA VAL A 45 14.80 -27.29 -7.17
C VAL A 45 14.20 -28.23 -8.20
N TYR A 46 12.97 -27.96 -8.62
CA TYR A 46 12.22 -28.77 -9.57
C TYR A 46 12.26 -28.11 -10.95
N ASP A 47 12.83 -28.79 -11.94
CA ASP A 47 12.80 -28.36 -13.35
C ASP A 47 11.41 -28.64 -13.97
N ASP A 48 10.38 -28.08 -13.35
CA ASP A 48 8.97 -28.22 -13.72
C ASP A 48 8.45 -26.88 -14.27
N PRO A 49 7.85 -26.86 -15.47
CA PRO A 49 7.10 -25.70 -15.97
C PRO A 49 6.07 -25.13 -14.98
N ILE A 50 5.40 -25.96 -14.18
CA ILE A 50 4.36 -25.54 -13.23
C ILE A 50 4.99 -24.67 -12.12
N GLU A 51 6.12 -25.09 -11.56
CA GLU A 51 6.77 -24.33 -10.49
C GLU A 51 7.30 -22.99 -10.98
N ARG A 52 7.80 -22.93 -12.22
CA ARG A 52 8.19 -21.65 -12.84
C ARG A 52 7.01 -20.70 -13.02
N GLU A 53 5.84 -21.23 -13.39
CA GLU A 53 4.61 -20.43 -13.49
C GLU A 53 4.16 -19.93 -12.10
N ASN A 54 4.15 -20.80 -11.09
CA ASN A 54 3.84 -20.44 -9.70
C ASN A 54 4.76 -19.32 -9.18
N ALA A 55 6.06 -19.42 -9.41
CA ALA A 55 7.04 -18.40 -9.04
C ALA A 55 6.78 -17.07 -9.75
N ALA A 56 6.42 -17.10 -11.05
CA ALA A 56 6.08 -15.90 -11.79
C ALA A 56 4.78 -15.25 -11.29
N MET A 57 3.77 -16.05 -10.96
CA MET A 57 2.48 -15.56 -10.45
C MET A 57 2.63 -14.87 -9.10
N THR A 58 3.27 -15.54 -8.13
CA THR A 58 3.49 -15.01 -6.77
C THR A 58 4.37 -13.76 -6.78
N ALA A 59 5.44 -13.74 -7.59
CA ALA A 59 6.22 -12.53 -7.82
C ALA A 59 5.37 -11.38 -8.42
N GLY A 60 4.40 -11.72 -9.27
CA GLY A 60 3.42 -10.78 -9.80
C GLY A 60 2.52 -10.18 -8.72
N ASP A 61 2.07 -10.97 -7.76
CA ASP A 61 1.27 -10.50 -6.61
C ASP A 61 2.04 -9.52 -5.74
N VAL A 62 3.30 -9.83 -5.40
CA VAL A 62 4.20 -8.92 -4.68
C VAL A 62 4.28 -7.56 -5.37
N ARG A 63 4.56 -7.55 -6.68
CA ARG A 63 4.66 -6.29 -7.46
C ARG A 63 3.35 -5.51 -7.49
N ARG A 64 2.20 -6.19 -7.56
CA ARG A 64 0.88 -5.55 -7.52
C ARG A 64 0.62 -4.88 -6.18
N ALA A 65 0.92 -5.57 -5.07
CA ALA A 65 0.77 -5.06 -3.73
C ALA A 65 1.70 -3.86 -3.46
N GLU A 66 2.98 -3.96 -3.83
CA GLU A 66 3.95 -2.85 -3.72
C GLU A 66 3.49 -1.61 -4.51
N ARG A 67 2.99 -1.81 -5.73
CA ARG A 67 2.45 -0.70 -6.54
C ARG A 67 1.23 -0.06 -5.88
N ARG A 68 0.38 -0.84 -5.22
CA ARG A 68 -0.79 -0.32 -4.51
C ARG A 68 -0.38 0.45 -3.25
N LEU A 69 0.63 -0.03 -2.50
CA LEU A 69 1.24 0.72 -1.39
C LEU A 69 1.79 2.07 -1.87
N GLY A 70 2.54 2.09 -2.98
CA GLY A 70 3.05 3.35 -3.55
C GLY A 70 1.93 4.35 -3.87
N LYS A 71 0.81 3.89 -4.43
CA LYS A 71 -0.36 4.75 -4.71
C LYS A 71 -1.00 5.29 -3.43
N LEU A 72 -1.05 4.51 -2.36
CA LEU A 72 -1.57 4.96 -1.06
C LEU A 72 -0.65 6.02 -0.45
N ALA A 73 0.67 5.81 -0.49
CA ALA A 73 1.66 6.77 -0.02
C ALA A 73 1.56 8.11 -0.77
N ASP A 74 1.44 8.09 -2.09
CA ASP A 74 1.22 9.29 -2.91
C ASP A 74 -0.06 10.03 -2.50
N LYS A 75 -1.13 9.28 -2.24
CA LYS A 75 -2.43 9.84 -1.82
C LYS A 75 -2.34 10.46 -0.43
N ARG A 76 -1.64 9.79 0.50
CA ARG A 76 -1.35 10.30 1.86
C ARG A 76 -0.61 11.62 1.78
N GLN A 77 0.50 11.68 1.04
CA GLN A 77 1.31 12.89 0.88
C GLN A 77 0.51 14.08 0.31
N LYS A 78 -0.35 13.83 -0.70
CA LYS A 78 -1.24 14.86 -1.25
C LYS A 78 -2.22 15.40 -0.22
N LEU A 79 -2.80 14.53 0.61
CA LEU A 79 -3.73 14.92 1.67
C LEU A 79 -3.01 15.66 2.81
N GLU A 80 -1.83 15.22 3.22
CA GLU A 80 -0.98 15.91 4.20
C GLU A 80 -0.62 17.31 3.73
N THR A 81 -0.20 17.46 2.46
CA THR A 81 0.08 18.76 1.85
C THR A 81 -1.15 19.67 1.87
N LYS A 82 -2.33 19.11 1.55
CA LYS A 82 -3.60 19.86 1.60
C LYS A 82 -3.96 20.26 3.03
N ARG A 83 -3.74 19.39 4.01
CA ARG A 83 -3.95 19.65 5.44
C ARG A 83 -3.06 20.79 5.92
N ALA A 84 -1.76 20.74 5.61
CA ALA A 84 -0.80 21.79 5.96
C ALA A 84 -1.24 23.16 5.42
N ARG A 85 -1.59 23.24 4.13
CA ARG A 85 -2.09 24.48 3.50
C ARG A 85 -3.39 25.02 4.10
N LEU A 86 -4.23 24.16 4.67
CA LEU A 86 -5.47 24.60 5.34
C LEU A 86 -5.18 25.10 6.76
N LEU A 87 -4.24 24.47 7.46
CA LEU A 87 -3.78 24.90 8.79
C LEU A 87 -3.09 26.27 8.72
N GLU A 88 -2.25 26.50 7.70
CA GLU A 88 -1.61 27.80 7.44
C GLU A 88 -2.63 28.95 7.25
N LYS A 89 -3.87 28.65 6.85
CA LYS A 89 -4.93 29.64 6.63
C LYS A 89 -5.85 29.85 7.85
N LEU A 90 -5.59 29.13 8.93
CA LEU A 90 -6.29 29.27 10.21
C LEU A 90 -5.44 30.00 11.25
N VAL A 91 -4.12 30.00 11.07
CA VAL A 91 -3.16 30.88 11.74
C VAL A 91 -3.24 32.27 11.10
#